data_AF-A0A959IUD8-F1
#
_entry.id   AF-A0A959IUD8-F1
#
_cell.length_a   1.000
_cell.length_b   1.000
_cell.length_c   1.000
_cell.angle_alpha   90.00
_cell.angle_beta   90.00
_cell.angle_gamma   90.00
#
_symmetry.space_group_name_H-M   'P 1'
#
loop_
_entity.id
_entity.type
_entity.pdbx_description
1 polymer ?
#
loop_
_entity_poly.entity_id
_entity_poly.type
_entity_poly.pdbx_seq_one_letter_code
_entity_poly.pdbx_strand_id
1 'polypeptide(L)'
;MKKYFFLFVAFVLFSSHDMFLKMNSFFLQPDQAATINLYNGTFEKSENVITRDRMQDVSLLGHGSRAQLSADHWTEEGPITVLNFQTGAAGTWVAGVSTRPNDIELSAKDFNEYLEHDGVLDMLIGRA
;
A
#
# COMPACT_ATOMS: atom_id res chain seq x y z
N MET A 1 22.17 28.25 -1.52
CA MET A 1 20.86 28.16 -2.21
C MET A 1 20.74 26.90 -3.07
N LYS A 2 21.62 26.66 -4.06
CA LYS A 2 21.60 25.40 -4.85
C LYS A 2 21.63 24.12 -4.00
N LYS A 3 22.46 24.06 -2.96
CA LYS A 3 22.55 22.88 -2.06
C LYS A 3 21.24 22.59 -1.32
N TYR A 4 20.54 23.63 -0.87
CA TYR A 4 19.23 23.48 -0.21
C TYR A 4 18.13 23.09 -1.20
N PHE A 5 18.22 23.56 -2.44
CA PHE A 5 17.34 23.11 -3.51
C PHE A 5 17.54 21.61 -3.81
N PHE A 6 18.78 21.13 -3.90
CA PHE A 6 19.06 19.70 -4.06
C PHE A 6 18.60 18.85 -2.87
N LEU A 7 18.78 19.33 -1.64
CA LEU A 7 18.27 18.64 -0.44
C LEU A 7 16.74 18.58 -0.40
N PHE A 8 16.06 19.64 -0.83
CA PHE A 8 14.60 19.65 -0.93
C PHE A 8 14.10 18.70 -2.02
N VAL A 9 14.76 18.67 -3.18
CA VAL A 9 14.44 17.73 -4.26
C VAL A 9 14.66 16.28 -3.82
N ALA A 10 15.78 15.99 -3.14
CA ALA A 10 16.05 14.68 -2.55
C ALA A 10 14.96 14.29 -1.54
N PHE A 11 14.59 15.18 -0.62
CA PHE A 11 13.53 14.91 0.35
C PHE A 11 12.17 14.58 -0.29
N VAL A 12 11.81 15.26 -1.37
CA VAL A 12 10.56 14.99 -2.10
C VAL A 12 10.64 13.67 -2.87
N LEU A 13 11.80 13.32 -3.43
CA LEU A 13 11.97 12.09 -4.19
C LEU A 13 12.08 10.84 -3.29
N PHE A 14 12.55 10.98 -2.05
CA PHE A 14 12.94 9.86 -1.19
C PHE A 14 11.98 9.66 -0.01
N SER A 15 10.73 10.12 -0.12
CA SER A 15 9.70 9.75 0.84
C SER A 15 9.25 8.32 0.56
N SER A 16 9.64 7.37 1.42
CA SER A 16 9.10 6.01 1.36
C SER A 16 7.58 6.04 1.41
N HIS A 17 6.94 5.24 0.55
CA HIS A 17 5.49 5.16 0.50
C HIS A 17 4.98 4.13 1.50
N ASP A 18 4.06 4.57 2.36
CA ASP A 18 3.34 3.69 3.25
C ASP A 18 2.03 3.23 2.58
N MET A 19 1.61 2.01 2.91
CA MET A 19 0.33 1.49 2.48
C MET A 19 -0.75 1.70 3.54
N PHE A 20 -1.88 2.30 3.13
CA PHE A 20 -3.01 2.55 4.04
C PHE A 20 -4.31 1.96 3.49
N LEU A 21 -5.08 1.31 4.37
CA LEU A 21 -6.48 0.99 4.13
C LEU A 21 -7.35 2.08 4.75
N LYS A 22 -8.19 2.72 3.93
CA LYS A 22 -9.03 3.84 4.35
C LYS A 22 -10.44 3.69 3.83
N MET A 23 -11.41 4.11 4.62
CA MET A 23 -12.82 4.16 4.26
C MET A 23 -13.36 5.57 4.52
N ASN A 24 -14.41 5.96 3.79
CA ASN A 24 -15.11 7.22 4.06
C ASN A 24 -15.79 7.22 5.45
N SER A 25 -16.26 6.05 5.88
CA SER A 25 -16.79 5.80 7.22
C SER A 25 -16.39 4.39 7.66
N PHE A 26 -15.98 4.25 8.92
CA PHE A 26 -15.74 2.96 9.56
C PHE A 26 -16.99 2.39 10.24
N PHE A 27 -18.08 3.16 10.28
CA PHE A 27 -19.39 2.72 10.77
C PHE A 27 -20.30 2.45 9.58
N LEU A 28 -20.59 1.18 9.35
CA LEU A 28 -21.33 0.67 8.22
C LEU A 28 -22.64 0.02 8.69
N GLN A 29 -23.67 0.06 7.85
CA GLN A 29 -24.88 -0.73 8.09
C GLN A 29 -24.63 -2.20 7.71
N PRO A 30 -25.32 -3.15 8.38
CA PRO A 30 -25.35 -4.54 7.93
C PRO A 30 -25.91 -4.65 6.52
N ASP A 31 -25.45 -5.65 5.77
CA ASP A 31 -25.93 -6.00 4.44
C ASP A 31 -25.99 -4.82 3.44
N GLN A 32 -24.96 -3.96 3.45
CA GLN A 32 -24.79 -2.85 2.50
C GLN A 32 -23.54 -3.04 1.62
N ALA A 33 -23.57 -2.48 0.42
CA ALA A 33 -22.37 -2.35 -0.39
C ALA A 33 -21.43 -1.30 0.23
N ALA A 34 -20.14 -1.61 0.28
CA ALA A 34 -19.11 -0.75 0.86
C ALA A 34 -17.78 -0.88 0.10
N THR A 35 -16.89 0.09 0.33
CA THR A 35 -15.57 0.13 -0.29
C THR A 35 -14.46 0.42 0.71
N ILE A 36 -13.31 -0.22 0.53
CA ILE A 36 -12.05 0.14 1.20
C ILE A 36 -11.07 0.61 0.13
N ASN A 37 -10.51 1.80 0.32
CA ASN A 37 -9.48 2.35 -0.54
C ASN A 37 -8.10 1.96 -0.01
N LEU A 38 -7.27 1.44 -0.89
CA LEU A 38 -5.87 1.14 -0.64
C LEU A 38 -5.01 2.25 -1.27
N TYR A 39 -4.33 2.99 -0.41
CA TYR A 39 -3.42 4.07 -0.77
C TYR A 39 -1.98 3.56 -0.71
N ASN A 40 -1.15 4.00 -1.66
CA ASN A 40 0.30 3.82 -1.64
C ASN A 40 0.97 5.20 -1.69
N GLY A 41 1.47 5.67 -0.54
CA GLY A 41 2.02 7.00 -0.37
C GLY A 41 1.67 7.55 1.00
N THR A 42 0.65 8.40 1.06
CA THR A 42 0.15 8.99 2.32
C THR A 42 -1.31 8.60 2.57
N PHE A 43 -1.81 8.89 3.77
CA PHE A 43 -3.20 8.61 4.13
C PHE A 43 -4.25 9.39 3.31
N GLU A 44 -3.87 10.51 2.67
CA GLU A 44 -4.77 11.34 1.87
C GLU A 44 -4.54 11.23 0.35
N LYS A 45 -3.33 10.83 -0.05
CA LYS A 45 -2.93 10.80 -1.46
C LYS A 45 -2.17 9.52 -1.78
N SER A 46 -2.66 8.82 -2.80
CA SER A 46 -1.97 7.69 -3.42
C SER A 46 -1.15 8.21 -4.59
N GLU A 47 0.11 7.80 -4.65
CA GLU A 47 1.02 8.21 -5.71
C GLU A 47 1.04 7.20 -6.85
N ASN A 48 0.84 5.92 -6.52
CA ASN A 48 0.86 4.83 -7.49
C ASN A 48 -0.24 3.80 -7.17
N VAL A 49 -0.84 3.24 -8.21
CA VAL A 49 -1.82 2.16 -8.08
C VAL A 49 -1.13 0.85 -7.66
N ILE A 50 -1.74 0.10 -6.75
CA ILE A 50 -1.35 -1.30 -6.50
C ILE A 50 -2.19 -2.18 -7.42
N THR A 51 -1.58 -2.74 -8.44
CA THR A 51 -2.28 -3.53 -9.47
C THR A 51 -2.85 -4.84 -8.92
N ARG A 52 -3.95 -5.34 -9.52
CA ARG A 52 -4.65 -6.54 -9.06
C ARG A 52 -3.76 -7.80 -9.01
N ASP A 53 -2.77 -7.94 -9.89
CA ASP A 53 -1.82 -9.07 -9.89
C ASP A 53 -0.96 -9.15 -8.62
N ARG A 54 -0.77 -8.01 -7.94
CA ARG A 54 -0.10 -7.98 -6.64
C ARG A 54 -0.98 -8.46 -5.48
N MET A 55 -2.30 -8.57 -5.64
CA MET A 55 -3.19 -8.98 -4.54
C MET A 55 -3.01 -10.48 -4.23
N GLN A 56 -2.40 -10.78 -3.09
CA GLN A 56 -2.14 -12.16 -2.66
C GLN A 56 -3.28 -12.72 -1.82
N ASP A 57 -3.77 -11.94 -0.86
CA ASP A 57 -4.90 -12.29 -0.01
C ASP A 57 -5.69 -11.04 0.36
N VAL A 58 -7.01 -11.20 0.42
CA VAL A 58 -7.90 -10.22 1.04
C VAL A 58 -8.94 -10.98 1.85
N SER A 59 -9.06 -10.61 3.12
CA SER A 59 -9.91 -11.32 4.07
C SER A 59 -10.67 -10.36 4.97
N LEU A 60 -11.93 -10.69 5.23
CA LEU A 60 -12.75 -10.06 6.26
C LEU A 60 -12.95 -11.04 7.40
N LEU A 61 -12.55 -10.64 8.61
CA LEU A 61 -12.73 -11.44 9.82
C LEU A 61 -13.82 -10.81 10.68
N GLY A 62 -14.80 -11.61 11.06
CA GLY A 62 -15.93 -11.19 11.87
C GLY A 62 -16.63 -12.39 12.47
N HIS A 63 -17.17 -12.22 13.69
CA HIS A 63 -17.90 -13.28 14.40
C HIS A 63 -17.16 -14.62 14.51
N GLY A 64 -15.84 -14.57 14.69
CA GLY A 64 -15.00 -15.77 14.80
C GLY A 64 -14.77 -16.52 13.48
N SER A 65 -15.20 -15.96 12.35
CA SER A 65 -15.02 -16.54 11.02
C SER A 65 -14.17 -15.63 10.13
N ARG A 66 -13.43 -16.24 9.20
CA ARG A 66 -12.66 -15.56 8.15
C ARG A 66 -13.35 -15.81 6.81
N ALA A 67 -13.76 -14.74 6.15
CA ALA A 67 -14.25 -14.76 4.78
C ALA A 67 -13.16 -14.23 3.85
N GLN A 68 -12.69 -15.06 2.93
CA GLN A 68 -11.73 -14.66 1.89
C GLN A 68 -12.50 -14.10 0.69
N LEU A 69 -12.06 -12.97 0.15
CA LEU A 69 -12.62 -12.39 -1.07
C LEU A 69 -11.74 -12.76 -2.27
N SER A 70 -12.34 -12.87 -3.45
CA SER A 70 -11.57 -13.08 -4.68
C SER A 70 -10.86 -11.80 -5.12
N ALA A 71 -9.84 -11.94 -5.96
CA ALA A 71 -9.13 -10.79 -6.51
C ALA A 71 -10.03 -9.87 -7.38
N ASP A 72 -11.17 -10.38 -7.86
CA ASP A 72 -12.10 -9.63 -8.72
C ASP A 72 -12.86 -8.53 -7.97
N HIS A 73 -12.82 -8.55 -6.63
CA HIS A 73 -13.35 -7.48 -5.81
C HIS A 73 -12.52 -6.19 -5.87
N TRP A 74 -11.28 -6.27 -6.36
CA TRP A 74 -10.40 -5.12 -6.51
C TRP A 74 -10.61 -4.41 -7.85
N THR A 75 -10.73 -3.09 -7.83
CA THR A 75 -10.78 -2.22 -9.02
C THR A 75 -9.77 -1.09 -8.92
N GLU A 76 -9.34 -0.54 -10.04
CA GLU A 76 -8.44 0.62 -10.08
C GLU A 76 -9.23 1.90 -10.39
N GLU A 77 -9.08 2.92 -9.54
CA GLU A 77 -9.65 4.26 -9.72
C GLU A 77 -8.52 5.31 -9.71
N GLY A 78 -7.92 5.54 -10.88
CA GLY A 78 -6.74 6.40 -10.99
C GLY A 78 -5.56 5.79 -10.22
N PRO A 79 -4.93 6.53 -9.28
CA PRO A 79 -3.83 6.00 -8.47
C PRO A 79 -4.30 5.19 -7.24
N ILE A 80 -5.60 5.03 -7.03
CA ILE A 80 -6.17 4.34 -5.85
C ILE A 80 -6.64 2.94 -6.27
N THR A 81 -6.33 1.94 -5.45
CA THR A 81 -6.89 0.60 -5.61
C THR A 81 -8.07 0.43 -4.65
N VAL A 82 -9.22 0.01 -5.15
CA VAL A 82 -10.49 -0.02 -4.42
C VAL A 82 -10.95 -1.45 -4.22
N LEU A 83 -11.18 -1.87 -2.98
CA LEU A 83 -11.83 -3.13 -2.63
C LEU A 83 -13.32 -2.92 -2.49
N ASN A 84 -14.11 -3.58 -3.33
CA ASN A 84 -15.57 -3.57 -3.25
C ASN A 84 -16.06 -4.80 -2.48
N PHE A 85 -16.93 -4.62 -1.50
CA PHE A 85 -17.47 -5.74 -0.72
C PHE A 85 -18.88 -5.46 -0.21
N GLN A 86 -19.57 -6.54 0.16
CA GLN A 86 -20.84 -6.47 0.87
C GLN A 86 -20.57 -6.66 2.36
N THR A 87 -21.08 -5.77 3.22
CA THR A 87 -20.99 -5.97 4.67
C THR A 87 -21.82 -7.18 5.08
N GLY A 88 -21.36 -7.89 6.12
CA GLY A 88 -22.10 -9.00 6.70
C GLY A 88 -22.99 -8.56 7.86
N ALA A 89 -23.25 -9.51 8.76
CA ALA A 89 -23.99 -9.25 10.00
C ALA A 89 -23.35 -8.15 10.85
N ALA A 90 -24.20 -7.45 11.62
CA ALA A 90 -23.80 -6.37 12.52
C ALA A 90 -22.72 -6.83 13.51
N GLY A 91 -21.64 -6.05 13.63
CA GLY A 91 -20.55 -6.35 14.55
C GLY A 91 -19.25 -5.64 14.15
N THR A 92 -18.19 -5.92 14.89
CA THR A 92 -16.85 -5.45 14.55
C THR A 92 -16.18 -6.42 13.59
N TRP A 93 -15.69 -5.88 12.48
CA TRP A 93 -14.98 -6.63 11.45
C TRP A 93 -13.54 -6.12 11.31
N VAL A 94 -12.64 -7.00 10.90
CA VAL A 94 -11.25 -6.69 10.58
C VAL A 94 -11.01 -7.02 9.11
N ALA A 95 -10.52 -6.04 8.34
CA ALA A 95 -10.04 -6.27 6.98
C ALA A 95 -8.53 -6.50 6.99
N GLY A 96 -8.09 -7.58 6.36
CA GLY A 96 -6.68 -7.90 6.13
C GLY A 96 -6.38 -7.95 4.65
N VAL A 97 -5.25 -7.37 4.24
CA VAL A 97 -4.77 -7.37 2.86
C VAL A 97 -3.30 -7.77 2.85
N SER A 98 -2.96 -8.67 1.94
CA SER A 98 -1.59 -9.10 1.67
C SER A 98 -1.27 -8.88 0.21
N THR A 99 -0.12 -8.28 -0.07
CA THR A 99 0.36 -8.02 -1.42
C THR A 99 1.67 -8.77 -1.69
N ARG A 100 1.85 -9.22 -2.93
CA ARG A 100 3.13 -9.72 -3.43
C ARG A 100 4.13 -8.58 -3.46
N PRO A 101 5.43 -8.82 -3.23
CA PRO A 101 6.44 -7.80 -3.42
C PRO A 101 6.42 -7.27 -4.86
N ASN A 102 6.83 -6.01 -5.04
CA ASN A 102 7.08 -5.44 -6.36
C ASN A 102 8.59 -5.23 -6.47
N ASP A 103 9.28 -6.25 -6.94
CA ASP A 103 10.73 -6.22 -6.99
C ASP A 103 11.19 -5.35 -8.16
N ILE A 104 12.13 -4.45 -7.88
CA ILE A 104 12.85 -3.70 -8.89
C ILE A 104 14.19 -4.39 -9.13
N GLU A 105 14.45 -4.81 -10.37
CA GLU A 105 15.75 -5.35 -10.75
C GLU A 105 16.71 -4.19 -11.02
N LEU A 106 17.76 -4.08 -10.20
CA LEU A 106 18.75 -3.02 -10.29
C LEU A 106 20.13 -3.63 -10.58
N SER A 107 20.95 -2.91 -11.36
CA SER A 107 22.37 -3.28 -11.50
C SER A 107 23.07 -3.15 -10.15
N ALA A 108 24.20 -3.83 -9.96
CA ALA A 108 24.95 -3.75 -8.70
C ALA A 108 25.34 -2.30 -8.33
N LYS A 109 25.62 -1.47 -9.35
CA LYS A 109 25.92 -0.05 -9.18
C LYS A 109 24.67 0.71 -8.71
N ASP A 110 23.57 0.59 -9.45
CA ASP A 110 22.34 1.32 -9.16
C ASP A 110 21.74 0.90 -7.80
N PHE A 111 21.90 -0.37 -7.43
CA PHE A 111 21.49 -0.86 -6.12
C PHE A 111 22.33 -0.26 -4.97
N ASN A 112 23.65 -0.12 -5.14
CA ASN A 112 24.48 0.54 -4.12
C ASN A 112 24.12 2.03 -3.99
N GLU A 113 23.87 2.72 -5.12
CA GLU A 113 23.38 4.11 -5.11
C GLU A 113 22.00 4.21 -4.44
N TYR A 114 21.12 3.23 -4.69
CA TYR A 114 19.80 3.13 -4.06
C TYR A 114 19.90 2.95 -2.53
N LEU A 115 20.80 2.07 -2.05
CA LEU A 115 21.01 1.89 -0.61
C LEU A 115 21.55 3.15 0.07
N GLU A 116 22.48 3.85 -0.58
CA GLU A 116 22.99 5.14 -0.08
C GLU A 116 21.88 6.18 0.03
N HIS A 117 21.03 6.23 -0.98
CA HIS A 117 19.91 7.14 -1.12
C HIS A 117 18.78 6.87 -0.11
N ASP A 118 18.40 5.61 0.10
CA ASP A 118 17.40 5.19 1.09
C ASP A 118 17.94 5.24 2.53
N GLY A 119 19.21 5.64 2.73
CA GLY A 119 19.84 5.75 4.04
C GLY A 119 20.15 4.40 4.70
N VAL A 120 20.13 3.30 3.94
CA VAL A 120 20.43 1.93 4.39
C VAL A 120 21.96 1.71 4.35
N LEU A 121 22.68 2.54 5.09
CA LEU A 121 24.15 2.64 5.01
C LEU A 121 24.87 1.43 5.61
N ASP A 122 24.27 0.74 6.57
CA ASP A 122 24.82 -0.47 7.20
C ASP A 122 24.92 -1.62 6.19
N MET A 123 23.87 -1.84 5.40
CA MET A 123 23.87 -2.81 4.30
C MET A 123 24.86 -2.42 3.21
N LEU A 124 25.01 -1.12 2.91
CA LEU A 124 25.97 -0.63 1.92
C LEU A 124 27.42 -0.90 2.36
N ILE A 125 27.76 -0.63 3.62
CA ILE A 125 29.10 -0.88 4.18
C ILE A 125 29.45 -2.37 4.10
N GLY A 126 28.50 -3.26 4.38
CA GLY A 126 28.71 -4.71 4.31
C GLY A 126 28.95 -5.27 2.90
N ARG A 127 28.83 -4.45 1.86
CA ARG A 127 29.03 -4.82 0.45
C ARG A 127 30.36 -4.33 -0.13
N ALA A 128 31.18 -3.64 0.67
CA ALA A 128 32.52 -3.17 0.30
C ALA A 128 33.60 -4.27 0.38
#